data_AF-A0A8J7H1F4-F1
#
_entry.id   AF-A0A8J7H1F4-F1
#
_cell.length_a   1.000
_cell.length_b   1.000
_cell.length_c   1.000
_cell.angle_alpha   90.00
_cell.angle_beta   90.00
_cell.angle_gamma   90.00
#
_symmetry.space_group_name_H-M   'P 1'
#
loop_
_entity.id
_entity.type
_entity.pdbx_description
1 polymer ?
#
loop_
_entity_poly.entity_id
_entity_poly.type
_entity_poly.pdbx_seq_one_letter_code
_entity_poly.pdbx_strand_id
1 'polypeptide(L)'
;MATYAFTLVLNRVPSDEELDQLFEAGCDDASFGTEGGGTVGIAEFDRNAETLADAIASAVRDVERVPGIKAVRVADDDLLTLADIATRVGRSRESIRRYTLGERGGGGFPVPINPGRDGTTFYRWSEVAPWLRERMGMQVDIAYAALTMANLVLQVRMHQPHVEHSSALTDLLDA
;
A
#
# COMPACT_ATOMS: atom_id res chain seq x y z
N MET A 1 4.30 18.04 -13.15
CA MET A 1 4.90 16.72 -12.92
C MET A 1 5.72 16.78 -11.65
N ALA A 2 5.63 15.74 -10.84
CA ALA A 2 6.40 15.54 -9.62
C ALA A 2 7.03 14.14 -9.64
N THR A 3 8.07 13.95 -8.84
CA THR A 3 8.69 12.63 -8.61
C THR A 3 8.02 11.97 -7.42
N TYR A 4 7.60 10.71 -7.60
CA TYR A 4 6.91 9.93 -6.59
C TYR A 4 7.74 8.69 -6.22
N ALA A 5 8.07 8.59 -4.93
CA ALA A 5 8.76 7.42 -4.38
C ALA A 5 7.74 6.37 -3.92
N PHE A 6 7.90 5.12 -4.38
CA PHE A 6 7.12 3.98 -3.93
C PHE A 6 7.83 2.66 -4.27
N THR A 7 7.47 1.59 -3.57
CA THR A 7 8.06 0.26 -3.80
C THR A 7 7.01 -0.69 -4.34
N LEU A 8 7.28 -1.32 -5.48
CA LEU A 8 6.53 -2.47 -5.96
C LEU A 8 7.14 -3.76 -5.40
N VAL A 9 6.29 -4.66 -4.95
CA VAL A 9 6.66 -6.02 -4.57
C VAL A 9 6.32 -6.93 -5.74
N LEU A 10 7.31 -7.69 -6.18
CA LEU A 10 7.22 -8.55 -7.34
C LEU A 10 6.81 -9.97 -6.93
N ASN A 11 6.29 -10.73 -7.88
CA ASN A 11 5.89 -12.14 -7.67
C ASN A 11 7.07 -13.07 -7.38
N ARG A 12 8.28 -12.65 -7.74
CA ARG A 12 9.55 -13.33 -7.48
C ARG A 12 10.71 -12.36 -7.68
N VAL A 13 11.92 -12.80 -7.31
CA VAL A 13 13.16 -12.10 -7.64
C VAL A 13 13.42 -12.24 -9.16
N PRO A 14 13.61 -11.13 -9.90
CA PRO A 14 14.05 -11.18 -11.30
C PRO A 14 15.47 -11.73 -11.43
N SER A 15 15.79 -12.41 -12.54
CA SER A 15 17.18 -12.74 -12.89
C SER A 15 17.91 -11.52 -13.47
N ASP A 16 19.25 -11.59 -13.56
CA ASP A 16 20.06 -10.50 -14.15
C ASP A 16 19.60 -10.15 -15.58
N GLU A 17 19.30 -11.16 -16.41
CA GLU A 17 18.78 -10.97 -17.77
C GLU A 17 17.39 -10.30 -17.80
N GLU A 18 16.57 -10.53 -16.77
CA GLU A 18 15.27 -9.89 -16.63
C GLU A 18 15.38 -8.47 -16.09
N LEU A 19 16.41 -8.16 -15.29
CA LEU A 19 16.70 -6.79 -14.85
C LEU A 19 17.06 -5.89 -16.03
N ASP A 20 17.88 -6.39 -16.97
CA ASP A 20 18.18 -5.66 -18.21
C ASP A 20 16.89 -5.42 -19.04
N GLN A 21 16.01 -6.42 -19.12
CA GLN A 21 14.71 -6.26 -19.81
C GLN A 21 13.78 -5.28 -19.10
N LEU A 22 13.78 -5.24 -17.77
CA LEU A 22 12.99 -4.30 -16.97
C LEU A 22 13.47 -2.87 -17.19
N PHE A 23 14.79 -2.66 -17.26
CA PHE A 23 15.39 -1.38 -17.61
C PHE A 23 14.89 -0.89 -18.98
N GLU A 24 15.03 -1.72 -20.03
CA GLU A 24 14.57 -1.39 -21.38
C GLU A 24 13.04 -1.24 -21.49
N ALA A 25 12.28 -1.89 -20.59
CA ALA A 25 10.83 -1.77 -20.51
C ALA A 25 10.34 -0.45 -19.89
N GLY A 26 11.25 0.44 -19.47
CA GLY A 26 10.94 1.73 -18.86
C GLY A 26 10.95 1.73 -17.34
N CYS A 27 11.62 0.77 -16.71
CA CYS A 27 11.90 0.77 -15.27
C CYS A 27 13.34 1.26 -14.99
N ASP A 28 13.87 2.17 -15.80
CA ASP A 28 15.21 2.77 -15.65
C ASP A 28 15.32 3.72 -14.44
N ASP A 29 14.17 4.06 -13.85
CA ASP A 29 14.02 4.85 -12.63
C ASP A 29 13.72 4.00 -11.39
N ALA A 30 13.96 2.68 -11.48
CA ALA A 30 13.78 1.74 -10.38
C ALA A 30 15.09 1.12 -9.90
N SER A 31 15.26 1.05 -8.58
CA SER A 31 16.27 0.22 -7.93
C SER A 31 15.67 -1.13 -7.56
N PHE A 32 16.21 -2.21 -8.12
CA PHE A 32 15.76 -3.56 -7.83
C PHE A 32 16.54 -4.18 -6.68
N GLY A 33 15.84 -4.90 -5.81
CA GLY A 33 16.43 -5.50 -4.62
C GLY A 33 15.65 -6.70 -4.14
N THR A 34 16.03 -7.19 -2.96
CA THR A 34 15.33 -8.28 -2.30
C THR A 34 15.08 -8.00 -0.83
N GLU A 35 13.95 -8.47 -0.34
CA GLU A 35 13.59 -8.47 1.08
C GLU A 35 13.31 -9.90 1.56
N GLY A 36 13.04 -10.05 2.87
CA GLY A 36 12.64 -11.33 3.46
C GLY A 36 13.73 -12.39 3.32
N GLY A 37 15.00 -12.01 3.46
CA GLY A 37 16.14 -12.90 3.32
C GLY A 37 16.39 -13.36 1.88
N GLY A 38 16.04 -12.54 0.88
CA GLY A 38 16.32 -12.82 -0.53
C GLY A 38 15.19 -13.54 -1.27
N THR A 39 14.01 -13.68 -0.65
CA THR A 39 12.89 -14.43 -1.23
C THR A 39 11.83 -13.54 -1.89
N VAL A 40 11.81 -12.25 -1.53
CA VAL A 40 10.85 -11.28 -2.03
C VAL A 40 11.57 -10.31 -2.94
N GLY A 41 11.23 -10.29 -4.23
CA GLY A 41 11.72 -9.27 -5.16
C GLY A 41 11.02 -7.94 -4.92
N ILE A 42 11.78 -6.85 -4.89
CA ILE A 42 11.25 -5.49 -4.77
C ILE A 42 11.83 -4.58 -5.85
N ALA A 43 11.07 -3.56 -6.23
CA ALA A 43 11.47 -2.49 -7.14
C ALA A 43 11.09 -1.15 -6.51
N GLU A 44 12.09 -0.37 -6.10
CA GLU A 44 11.95 0.96 -5.51
C GLU A 44 12.01 2.00 -6.62
N PHE A 45 10.89 2.67 -6.89
CA PHE A 45 10.77 3.65 -7.98
C PHE A 45 10.90 5.08 -7.46
N ASP A 46 11.53 5.93 -8.26
CA ASP A 46 11.45 7.39 -8.19
C ASP A 46 10.80 7.93 -9.48
N ARG A 47 9.50 7.67 -9.64
CA ARG A 47 8.79 7.84 -10.91
C ARG A 47 8.27 9.26 -11.11
N ASN A 48 8.56 9.85 -12.27
CA ASN A 48 7.98 11.13 -12.66
C ASN A 48 6.57 10.97 -13.26
N ALA A 49 5.58 11.63 -12.68
CA ALA A 49 4.20 11.60 -13.19
C ALA A 49 3.38 12.85 -12.81
N GLU A 50 2.13 12.92 -13.24
CA GLU A 50 1.17 13.95 -12.81
C GLU A 50 0.62 13.68 -11.41
N THR A 51 0.34 12.41 -11.11
CA THR A 51 -0.16 11.96 -9.81
C THR A 51 0.56 10.67 -9.36
N LEU A 52 0.48 10.37 -8.06
CA LEU A 52 0.99 9.10 -7.52
C LEU A 52 0.27 7.89 -8.16
N ALA A 53 -1.02 8.02 -8.47
CA ALA A 53 -1.77 6.96 -9.15
C ALA A 53 -1.24 6.69 -10.56
N ASP A 54 -0.93 7.76 -11.32
CA ASP A 54 -0.32 7.63 -12.65
C ASP A 54 1.08 7.02 -12.57
N ALA A 55 1.86 7.43 -11.57
CA ALA A 55 3.20 6.89 -11.31
C ALA A 55 3.14 5.37 -11.09
N ILE A 56 2.31 4.92 -10.14
CA ILE A 56 2.13 3.50 -9.82
C ILE A 56 1.58 2.74 -11.04
N ALA A 57 0.55 3.26 -11.71
CA ALA A 57 -0.06 2.60 -12.86
C ALA A 57 0.92 2.44 -14.03
N SER A 58 1.76 3.44 -14.28
CA SER A 58 2.79 3.36 -15.32
C SER A 58 3.88 2.34 -14.96
N ALA A 59 4.41 2.37 -13.73
CA ALA A 59 5.40 1.42 -13.26
C ALA A 59 4.90 -0.03 -13.30
N VAL A 60 3.65 -0.29 -12.86
CA VAL A 60 3.05 -1.64 -12.93
C VAL A 60 2.97 -2.13 -14.37
N ARG A 61 2.56 -1.27 -15.31
CA ARG A 61 2.49 -1.64 -16.74
C ARG A 61 3.87 -1.94 -17.31
N ASP A 62 4.87 -1.14 -16.96
CA ASP A 62 6.23 -1.27 -17.47
C ASP A 62 6.89 -2.57 -16.94
N VAL A 63 6.75 -2.85 -15.64
CA VAL A 63 7.20 -4.11 -15.02
C VAL A 63 6.57 -5.33 -15.70
N GLU A 64 5.27 -5.27 -15.99
CA GLU A 64 4.53 -6.39 -16.59
C GLU A 64 4.75 -6.55 -18.11
N ARG A 65 5.53 -5.67 -18.75
CA ARG A 65 6.00 -5.92 -20.14
C ARG A 65 6.99 -7.07 -20.20
N VAL A 66 7.73 -7.32 -19.12
CA VAL A 66 8.69 -8.42 -19.04
C VAL A 66 7.95 -9.73 -18.74
N PRO A 67 7.98 -10.73 -19.63
CA PRO A 67 7.20 -11.95 -19.47
C PRO A 67 7.47 -12.67 -18.14
N GLY A 68 6.41 -12.95 -17.39
CA GLY A 68 6.50 -13.73 -16.15
C GLY A 68 6.84 -12.93 -14.88
N ILE A 69 7.14 -11.63 -15.00
CA ILE A 69 7.23 -10.70 -13.88
C ILE A 69 5.89 -10.02 -13.67
N LYS A 70 5.45 -9.94 -12.41
CA LYS A 70 4.19 -9.28 -12.03
C LYS A 70 4.39 -8.44 -10.78
N ALA A 71 3.78 -7.26 -10.77
CA ALA A 71 3.60 -6.47 -9.56
C ALA A 71 2.46 -7.08 -8.73
N VAL A 72 2.76 -7.51 -7.52
CA VAL A 72 1.83 -8.18 -6.60
C VAL A 72 1.13 -7.18 -5.69
N ARG A 73 1.89 -6.22 -5.18
CA ARG A 73 1.42 -5.15 -4.31
C ARG A 73 2.36 -3.94 -4.40
N VAL A 74 1.88 -2.78 -4.03
CA VAL A 74 2.69 -1.63 -3.64
C VAL A 74 2.94 -1.73 -2.13
N ALA A 75 4.15 -1.43 -1.66
CA ALA A 75 4.38 -1.26 -0.24
C ALA A 75 3.63 -0.02 0.25
N ASP A 76 2.66 -0.19 1.15
CA ASP A 76 1.76 0.89 1.57
C ASP A 76 1.82 1.21 3.07
N ASP A 77 2.64 0.49 3.85
CA ASP A 77 2.74 0.57 5.32
C ASP A 77 1.36 0.75 5.98
N ASP A 78 0.32 0.13 5.42
CA ASP A 78 -1.06 0.34 5.85
C ASP A 78 -1.35 -0.41 7.15
N LEU A 79 -0.67 -1.53 7.38
CA LEU A 79 -0.89 -2.37 8.56
C LEU A 79 0.00 -1.92 9.73
N LEU A 80 -0.57 -1.18 10.67
CA LEU A 80 0.17 -0.55 11.77
C LEU A 80 -0.31 -0.99 13.14
N THR A 81 0.61 -1.12 14.09
CA THR A 81 0.27 -1.20 15.52
C THR A 81 -0.01 0.20 16.08
N LEU A 82 -0.56 0.28 17.30
CA LEU A 82 -0.68 1.57 18.00
C LEU A 82 0.67 2.26 18.24
N ALA A 83 1.75 1.49 18.37
CA ALA A 83 3.09 2.04 18.53
C ALA A 83 3.56 2.68 17.22
N ASP A 84 3.34 2.01 16.08
CA ASP A 84 3.72 2.53 14.77
C ASP A 84 2.93 3.79 14.42
N ILE A 85 1.61 3.78 14.67
CA ILE A 85 0.75 4.97 14.53
C ILE A 85 1.30 6.11 15.39
N ALA A 86 1.61 5.86 16.65
CA ALA A 86 2.11 6.86 17.58
C ALA A 86 3.41 7.49 17.08
N THR A 87 4.37 6.67 16.63
CA THR A 87 5.62 7.12 16.00
C THR A 87 5.33 7.98 14.78
N ARG A 88 4.46 7.53 13.88
CA ARG A 88 4.13 8.20 12.62
C ARG A 88 3.54 9.60 12.82
N VAL A 89 2.77 9.82 13.89
CA VAL A 89 2.17 11.14 14.20
C VAL A 89 2.86 11.91 15.32
N GLY A 90 4.04 11.46 15.77
CA GLY A 90 4.81 12.15 16.81
C GLY A 90 4.07 12.22 18.16
N ARG A 91 3.36 11.16 18.55
CA ARG A 91 2.61 11.04 19.81
C ARG A 91 3.11 9.84 20.62
N SER A 92 2.68 9.75 21.88
CA SER A 92 2.92 8.56 22.69
C SER A 92 1.90 7.47 22.38
N ARG A 93 2.31 6.20 22.50
CA ARG A 93 1.43 5.02 22.36
C ARG A 93 0.18 5.12 23.24
N GLU A 94 0.35 5.57 24.48
CA GLU A 94 -0.77 5.76 25.41
C GLU A 94 -1.73 6.88 24.95
N SER A 95 -1.23 7.92 24.27
CA SER A 95 -2.11 8.93 23.68
C SER A 95 -3.00 8.36 22.59
N ILE A 96 -2.47 7.48 21.74
CA ILE A 96 -3.27 6.81 20.69
C ILE A 96 -4.25 5.82 21.32
N ARG A 97 -3.83 5.06 22.34
CA ARG A 97 -4.73 4.16 23.09
C ARG A 97 -5.95 4.89 23.65
N ARG A 98 -5.80 6.12 24.14
CA ARG A 98 -6.97 6.90 24.60
C ARG A 98 -7.95 7.26 23.47
N TYR A 99 -7.50 7.34 22.22
CA TYR A 99 -8.40 7.46 21.07
C TYR A 99 -9.22 6.19 20.88
N THR A 100 -8.58 5.02 21.00
CA THR A 100 -9.28 3.72 20.89
C THR A 100 -10.32 3.52 21.99
N LEU A 101 -10.09 4.08 23.18
CA LEU A 101 -11.02 4.04 24.31
C LEU A 101 -12.14 5.11 24.23
N GLY A 102 -12.12 5.98 23.21
CA GLY A 102 -13.09 7.06 23.06
C GLY A 102 -12.94 8.20 24.07
N GLU A 103 -11.89 8.20 24.89
CA GLU A 103 -11.61 9.26 25.88
C GLU A 103 -11.24 10.59 25.21
N ARG A 104 -10.84 10.55 23.94
CA ARG A 104 -10.48 11.70 23.12
C ARG A 104 -11.00 11.52 21.68
N GLY A 105 -11.32 12.63 21.01
CA GLY A 105 -11.77 12.62 19.61
C GLY A 105 -13.24 12.22 19.40
N GLY A 106 -14.03 12.10 20.49
CA GLY A 106 -15.48 11.83 20.40
C GLY A 106 -15.84 10.38 20.05
N GLY A 107 -14.90 9.44 20.17
CA GLY A 107 -15.10 8.04 19.80
C GLY A 107 -15.01 7.78 18.30
N GLY A 108 -15.40 6.56 17.90
CA GLY A 108 -15.39 6.13 16.49
C GLY A 108 -14.00 5.97 15.89
N PHE A 109 -12.96 5.79 16.73
CA PHE A 109 -11.65 5.38 16.24
C PHE A 109 -11.78 4.04 15.50
N PRO A 110 -11.06 3.84 14.36
CA PRO A 110 -11.17 2.60 13.58
C PRO A 110 -10.96 1.34 14.41
N VAL A 111 -11.74 0.32 14.09
CA VAL A 111 -11.61 -0.99 14.73
C VAL A 111 -10.32 -1.68 14.24
N PRO A 112 -9.69 -2.50 15.09
CA PRO A 112 -8.55 -3.28 14.62
C PRO A 112 -8.96 -4.31 13.58
N ILE A 113 -8.05 -4.65 12.67
CA ILE A 113 -8.27 -5.64 11.61
C ILE A 113 -8.43 -7.05 12.18
N ASN A 114 -7.81 -7.32 13.31
CA ASN A 114 -7.87 -8.59 14.02
C ASN A 114 -8.56 -8.45 15.39
N PRO A 115 -9.87 -8.12 15.42
CA PRO A 115 -10.58 -7.98 16.68
C PRO A 115 -10.66 -9.33 17.38
N GLY A 116 -10.26 -9.38 18.66
CA GLY A 116 -10.37 -10.58 19.49
C GLY A 116 -9.31 -11.67 19.27
N ARG A 117 -8.30 -11.43 18.42
CA ARG A 117 -7.13 -12.32 18.34
C ARG A 117 -6.12 -11.95 19.43
N ASP A 118 -5.72 -12.93 20.24
CA ASP A 118 -4.62 -12.76 21.20
C ASP A 118 -3.31 -12.41 20.48
N GLY A 119 -2.56 -11.46 21.04
CA GLY A 119 -1.28 -11.00 20.50
C GLY A 119 -1.32 -9.58 19.93
N THR A 120 -0.49 -9.31 18.93
CA THR A 120 -0.33 -7.96 18.35
C THR A 120 -1.60 -7.53 17.61
N THR A 121 -2.12 -6.37 17.98
CA THR A 121 -3.28 -5.73 17.34
C THR A 121 -2.83 -4.79 16.23
N PHE A 122 -3.45 -4.91 15.05
CA PHE A 122 -3.16 -4.08 13.90
C PHE A 122 -4.38 -3.26 13.46
N TYR A 123 -4.10 -2.10 12.88
CA TYR A 123 -5.07 -1.14 12.36
C TYR A 123 -4.66 -0.76 10.93
N ARG A 124 -5.64 -0.36 10.12
CA ARG A 124 -5.35 0.21 8.79
C ARG A 124 -5.03 1.69 8.90
N TRP A 125 -3.89 2.10 8.37
CA TRP A 125 -3.54 3.51 8.28
C TRP A 125 -4.53 4.27 7.40
N SER A 126 -5.01 3.65 6.33
CA SER A 126 -6.05 4.17 5.44
C SER A 126 -7.38 4.48 6.14
N GLU A 127 -7.66 3.85 7.27
CA GLU A 127 -8.83 4.15 8.12
C GLU A 127 -8.48 5.14 9.25
N VAL A 128 -7.28 5.01 9.83
CA VAL A 128 -6.83 5.82 10.97
C VAL A 128 -6.47 7.25 10.54
N ALA A 129 -5.83 7.43 9.38
CA ALA A 129 -5.40 8.73 8.88
C ALA A 129 -6.58 9.71 8.65
N PRO A 130 -7.67 9.33 7.95
CA PRO A 130 -8.86 10.17 7.86
C PRO A 130 -9.41 10.56 9.23
N TRP A 131 -9.53 9.59 10.15
CA TRP A 131 -10.05 9.84 11.49
C TRP A 131 -9.19 10.86 12.26
N LEU A 132 -7.85 10.71 12.22
CA LEU A 132 -6.93 11.63 12.88
C LEU A 132 -7.00 13.04 12.27
N ARG A 133 -7.12 13.15 10.96
CA ARG A 133 -7.30 14.43 10.28
C ARG A 133 -8.61 15.11 10.69
N GLU A 134 -9.71 14.38 10.61
CA GLU A 134 -11.05 14.92 10.84
C GLU A 134 -11.36 15.21 12.31
N ARG A 135 -11.00 14.28 13.22
CA ARG A 135 -11.38 14.36 14.64
C ARG A 135 -10.32 15.02 15.50
N MET A 136 -9.05 14.99 15.08
CA MET A 136 -7.93 15.53 15.85
C MET A 136 -7.22 16.71 15.17
N GLY A 137 -7.61 17.09 13.94
CA GLY A 137 -7.01 18.19 13.19
C GLY A 137 -5.55 17.94 12.82
N MET A 138 -5.11 16.68 12.78
CA MET A 138 -3.73 16.33 12.46
C MET A 138 -3.46 16.47 10.97
N GLN A 139 -2.30 17.01 10.61
CA GLN A 139 -1.82 17.03 9.24
C GLN A 139 -1.29 15.65 8.89
N VAL A 140 -2.07 14.88 8.14
CA VAL A 140 -1.73 13.54 7.67
C VAL A 140 -1.79 13.54 6.15
N ASP A 141 -0.72 13.07 5.50
CA ASP A 141 -0.63 12.95 4.04
C ASP A 141 -1.74 12.03 3.51
N ILE A 142 -2.35 12.39 2.38
CA ILE A 142 -3.42 11.65 1.70
C ILE A 142 -2.91 10.61 0.72
N ALA A 143 -1.59 10.54 0.48
CA ALA A 143 -0.97 9.57 -0.42
C ALA A 143 -1.35 8.11 -0.11
N TYR A 144 -1.72 7.79 1.15
CA TYR A 144 -2.22 6.45 1.52
C TYR A 144 -3.39 6.01 0.64
N ALA A 145 -4.27 6.91 0.23
CA ALA A 145 -5.48 6.53 -0.51
C ALA A 145 -5.13 5.94 -1.89
N ALA A 146 -4.15 6.53 -2.59
CA ALA A 146 -3.69 6.03 -3.88
C ALA A 146 -2.96 4.69 -3.73
N LEU A 147 -2.11 4.54 -2.70
CA LEU A 147 -1.42 3.29 -2.39
C LEU A 147 -2.41 2.16 -2.06
N THR A 148 -3.38 2.43 -1.18
CA THR A 148 -4.43 1.49 -0.82
C THR A 148 -5.28 1.12 -2.02
N MET A 149 -5.72 2.08 -2.83
CA MET A 149 -6.50 1.81 -4.04
C MET A 149 -5.70 0.95 -5.04
N ALA A 150 -4.42 1.27 -5.27
CA ALA A 150 -3.56 0.46 -6.12
C ALA A 150 -3.47 -0.99 -5.62
N ASN A 151 -3.28 -1.20 -4.31
CA ASN A 151 -3.25 -2.53 -3.72
C ASN A 151 -4.57 -3.29 -3.85
N LEU A 152 -5.70 -2.63 -3.60
CA LEU A 152 -7.02 -3.25 -3.79
C LEU A 152 -7.22 -3.67 -5.26
N VAL A 153 -6.84 -2.82 -6.22
CA VAL A 153 -6.92 -3.16 -7.65
C VAL A 153 -6.02 -4.34 -8.01
N LEU A 154 -4.78 -4.38 -7.52
CA LEU A 154 -3.86 -5.50 -7.76
C LEU A 154 -4.38 -6.82 -7.15
N GLN A 155 -4.97 -6.76 -5.96
CA GLN A 155 -5.59 -7.92 -5.32
C GLN A 155 -6.83 -8.40 -6.10
N VAL A 156 -7.69 -7.48 -6.55
CA VAL A 156 -8.82 -7.80 -7.43
C VAL A 156 -8.31 -8.52 -8.68
N ARG A 157 -7.30 -7.97 -9.38
CA ARG A 157 -6.70 -8.61 -10.56
C ARG A 157 -6.21 -10.03 -10.29
N MET A 158 -5.64 -10.29 -9.11
CA MET A 158 -5.13 -11.60 -8.71
C MET A 158 -6.26 -12.61 -8.43
N HIS A 159 -7.33 -12.18 -7.77
CA HIS A 159 -8.41 -13.05 -7.32
C HIS A 159 -9.54 -13.21 -8.36
N GLN A 160 -9.73 -12.23 -9.24
CA GLN A 160 -10.81 -12.22 -10.24
C GLN A 160 -10.94 -13.52 -11.05
N PRO A 161 -9.85 -14.18 -11.51
CA PRO A 161 -9.96 -15.45 -12.26
C PRO A 161 -10.48 -16.64 -11.42
N HIS A 162 -10.45 -16.52 -10.10
CA HIS A 162 -10.80 -17.59 -9.16
C HIS A 162 -12.19 -17.40 -8.52
N VAL A 163 -12.91 -16.34 -8.92
CA VAL A 163 -14.23 -16.01 -8.38
C VAL A 163 -15.26 -16.19 -9.49
N GLU A 164 -16.19 -17.13 -9.28
CA GLU A 164 -17.34 -17.31 -10.17
C GLU A 164 -18.17 -16.01 -10.19
N HIS A 165 -18.54 -15.56 -11.39
CA HIS A 165 -19.29 -14.31 -11.58
C HIS A 165 -18.65 -13.08 -10.91
N SER A 166 -17.31 -12.96 -11.01
CA SER A 166 -16.55 -11.86 -10.42
C SER A 166 -16.99 -10.45 -10.86
N SER A 167 -17.67 -10.32 -12.01
CA SER A 167 -18.26 -9.05 -12.46
C SER A 167 -19.22 -8.46 -11.44
N ALA A 168 -20.02 -9.29 -10.74
CA ALA A 168 -20.93 -8.83 -9.70
C ALA A 168 -20.25 -8.04 -8.57
N LEU A 169 -18.94 -8.28 -8.34
CA LEU A 169 -18.14 -7.53 -7.37
C LEU A 169 -17.45 -6.33 -8.01
N THR A 170 -16.98 -6.43 -9.25
CA THR A 170 -16.29 -5.31 -9.91
C THR A 170 -17.23 -4.19 -10.31
N ASP A 171 -18.50 -4.52 -10.60
CA ASP A 171 -19.54 -3.55 -10.95
C ASP A 171 -19.87 -2.60 -9.77
N LEU A 172 -19.48 -2.96 -8.53
CA LEU A 172 -19.61 -2.09 -7.36
C LEU A 172 -18.71 -0.84 -7.43
N LEU A 173 -17.73 -0.80 -8.33
CA LEU A 173 -16.87 0.37 -8.53
C LEU A 173 -17.57 1.50 -9.29
N ASP A 174 -18.65 1.19 -10.01
CA ASP A 174 -19.42 2.14 -10.83
C ASP A 174 -20.69 2.66 -10.13
N ALA A 175 -20.96 2.20 -8.90
CA ALA A 175 -22.18 2.46 -8.13
C ALA A 175 -22.04 3.67 -7.18
#